data_AF-A0A933IBB4-F1
#
_entry.id   AF-A0A933IBB4-F1
#
_cell.length_a   1.000
_cell.length_b   1.000
_cell.length_c   1.000
_cell.angle_alpha   90.00
_cell.angle_beta   90.00
_cell.angle_gamma   90.00
#
_symmetry.space_group_name_H-M   'P 1'
#
loop_
_entity.id
_entity.type
_entity.pdbx_description
1 polymer ?
#
loop_
_entity_poly.entity_id
_entity_poly.type
_entity_poly.pdbx_seq_one_letter_code
_entity_poly.pdbx_strand_id
1 'polypeptide(L)'
;MIISRTPHRISFFGGGTDYPAWYFEHGGRVLGAAIDKYCYISCRYLPPFFEHKYRIVYSKLETASSLDEIQHPAAREVLKYFKDTLRYFDGDAGFEIHHDGDIPARSGMGSSSAFTTGLLKTLYALVGKVVSKEKLFKEAIHIEQNIIKENVGSQDQVWAAQGGLNVIEFMQNGTIIVKPIIMKESCLKAFEKKFMLFFTGISRYSTEIAGDKI
;
A
#
# COMPACT_ATOMS: atom_id res chain seq x y z
N MET A 1 19.40 6.97 5.23
CA MET A 1 18.63 5.90 4.55
C MET A 1 17.55 5.45 5.51
N ILE A 2 16.33 5.25 5.03
CA ILE A 2 15.19 4.72 5.79
C ILE A 2 14.76 3.41 5.14
N ILE A 3 14.38 2.44 5.97
CA ILE A 3 13.77 1.19 5.54
C ILE A 3 12.43 1.06 6.23
N SER A 4 11.38 0.76 5.48
CA SER A 4 10.08 0.38 6.03
C SER A 4 9.74 -1.06 5.64
N ARG A 5 8.92 -1.69 6.49
CA ARG A 5 8.22 -2.93 6.18
C ARG A 5 6.72 -2.68 6.30
N THR A 6 5.98 -3.19 5.33
CA THR A 6 4.53 -3.09 5.25
C THR A 6 3.96 -4.49 5.04
N PRO A 7 3.05 -4.96 5.91
CA PRO A 7 2.54 -6.31 5.80
C PRO A 7 1.59 -6.47 4.61
N HIS A 8 1.61 -7.65 4.00
CA HIS A 8 0.53 -8.13 3.14
C HIS A 8 -0.66 -8.57 3.98
N ARG A 9 -1.78 -8.87 3.32
CA ARG A 9 -3.05 -9.21 4.00
C ARG A 9 -3.81 -10.34 3.34
N ILE A 10 -4.60 -11.05 4.13
CA ILE A 10 -5.64 -11.97 3.70
C ILE A 10 -7.00 -11.35 4.05
N SER A 11 -7.89 -11.30 3.06
CA SER A 11 -9.31 -10.97 3.26
C SER A 11 -10.09 -12.26 3.42
N PHE A 12 -10.75 -12.44 4.56
CA PHE A 12 -11.56 -13.62 4.87
C PHE A 12 -13.00 -13.48 4.37
N PHE A 13 -13.57 -12.28 4.49
CA PHE A 13 -14.96 -12.03 4.12
C PHE A 13 -15.21 -10.57 3.74
N GLY A 14 -16.21 -10.36 2.88
CA GLY A 14 -16.72 -9.03 2.51
C GLY A 14 -15.96 -8.33 1.39
N GLY A 15 -14.89 -8.91 0.85
CA GLY A 15 -14.15 -8.32 -0.27
C GLY A 15 -15.06 -8.03 -1.46
N GLY A 16 -14.95 -6.81 -2.00
CA GLY A 16 -15.89 -6.27 -2.98
C GLY A 16 -16.82 -5.20 -2.38
N THR A 17 -17.21 -5.33 -1.11
CA THR A 17 -18.00 -4.27 -0.43
C THR A 17 -17.17 -3.05 -0.06
N ASP A 18 -15.85 -3.12 -0.19
CA ASP A 18 -14.89 -2.06 0.08
C ASP A 18 -14.63 -1.14 -1.13
N TYR A 19 -15.33 -1.35 -2.24
CA TYR A 19 -15.24 -0.47 -3.41
C TYR A 19 -16.03 0.81 -3.18
N PRO A 20 -15.47 2.00 -3.49
CA PRO A 20 -16.16 3.28 -3.31
C PRO A 20 -17.55 3.32 -3.92
N ALA A 21 -17.69 2.85 -5.17
CA ALA A 21 -18.98 2.79 -5.87
C ALA A 21 -20.04 2.01 -5.09
N TRP A 22 -19.64 1.00 -4.31
CA TRP A 22 -20.55 0.21 -3.49
C TRP A 22 -20.81 0.82 -2.12
N TYR A 23 -19.76 1.10 -1.33
CA TYR A 23 -19.94 1.47 0.06
C TYR A 23 -20.52 2.87 0.26
N PHE A 24 -20.40 3.77 -0.72
CA PHE A 24 -21.07 5.07 -0.65
C PHE A 24 -22.60 4.92 -0.71
N GLU A 25 -23.13 3.89 -1.37
CA GLU A 25 -24.56 3.63 -1.48
C GLU A 25 -25.09 2.68 -0.39
N HIS A 26 -24.32 1.67 -0.01
CA HIS A 26 -24.82 0.58 0.85
C HIS A 26 -24.08 0.43 2.18
N GLY A 27 -22.95 1.13 2.35
CA GLY A 27 -21.94 0.77 3.32
C GLY A 27 -21.20 -0.51 2.94
N GLY A 28 -20.11 -0.79 3.63
CA GLY A 28 -19.26 -1.95 3.39
C GLY A 28 -18.68 -2.50 4.68
N ARG A 29 -18.35 -3.78 4.68
CA ARG A 29 -17.67 -4.41 5.81
C ARG A 29 -16.81 -5.56 5.36
N VAL A 30 -15.56 -5.55 5.78
CA VAL A 30 -14.61 -6.63 5.51
C VAL A 30 -14.01 -7.16 6.79
N LEU A 31 -13.69 -8.46 6.79
CA LEU A 31 -12.96 -9.15 7.83
C LEU A 31 -11.68 -9.73 7.21
N GLY A 32 -10.55 -9.50 7.86
CA GLY A 32 -9.25 -9.91 7.33
C GLY A 32 -8.12 -9.60 8.28
N ALA A 33 -6.95 -10.11 7.94
CA ALA A 33 -5.75 -9.98 8.75
C ALA A 33 -4.53 -9.64 7.90
N ALA A 34 -3.66 -8.80 8.45
CA ALA A 34 -2.29 -8.70 7.99
C ALA A 34 -1.51 -9.98 8.35
N ILE A 35 -0.59 -10.40 7.49
CA ILE A 35 0.18 -11.65 7.66
C ILE A 35 1.68 -11.39 7.82
N ASP A 36 2.41 -12.45 8.14
CA ASP A 36 3.86 -12.48 8.34
C ASP A 36 4.68 -12.46 7.02
N LYS A 37 4.16 -11.75 6.02
CA LYS A 37 4.78 -11.53 4.71
C LYS A 37 4.74 -10.06 4.40
N TYR A 38 5.83 -9.51 3.89
CA TYR A 38 6.04 -8.08 3.85
C TYR A 38 6.52 -7.58 2.49
N CYS A 39 6.15 -6.33 2.23
CA CYS A 39 6.75 -5.43 1.28
C CYS A 39 7.78 -4.58 2.03
N TYR A 40 9.03 -4.62 1.60
CA TYR A 40 10.13 -3.83 2.13
C TYR A 40 10.46 -2.71 1.17
N ILE A 41 10.58 -1.49 1.68
CA ILE A 41 11.00 -0.34 0.90
C ILE A 41 12.18 0.32 1.58
N SER A 42 13.31 0.36 0.90
CA SER A 42 14.43 1.21 1.28
C SER A 42 14.40 2.49 0.45
N CYS A 43 14.63 3.63 1.09
CA CYS A 43 14.73 4.91 0.43
C CYS A 43 15.87 5.73 1.03
N ARG A 44 16.63 6.38 0.16
CA ARG A 44 17.65 7.35 0.54
C ARG A 44 17.67 8.51 -0.45
N TYR A 45 18.26 9.62 -0.01
CA TYR A 45 18.65 10.67 -0.93
C TYR A 45 19.76 10.14 -1.85
N LEU A 46 19.61 10.43 -3.14
CA LEU A 46 20.61 10.20 -4.17
C LEU A 46 21.49 11.46 -4.28
N PRO A 47 22.80 11.35 -4.03
CA PRO A 47 23.73 12.47 -4.19
C PRO A 47 23.72 13.03 -5.63
N PRO A 48 24.06 14.32 -5.84
CA PRO A 48 24.03 14.96 -7.16
C PRO A 48 25.21 14.58 -8.06
N PHE A 49 25.85 13.43 -7.85
CA PHE A 49 27.01 12.96 -8.61
C PHE A 49 26.64 11.93 -9.69
N PHE A 50 25.36 11.56 -9.79
CA PHE A 50 24.84 10.59 -10.76
C PHE A 50 24.13 11.32 -11.91
N GLU A 51 24.14 10.73 -13.11
CA GLU A 51 23.46 11.29 -14.30
C GLU A 51 21.93 11.33 -14.16
N HIS A 52 21.37 10.52 -13.25
CA HIS A 52 19.95 10.44 -12.97
C HIS A 52 19.62 11.01 -11.59
N LYS A 53 18.41 11.53 -11.44
CA LYS A 53 17.91 12.08 -10.17
C LYS A 53 17.09 11.05 -9.39
N TYR A 54 16.45 10.11 -10.08
CA TYR A 54 15.64 9.07 -9.47
C TYR A 54 16.13 7.72 -9.93
N ARG A 55 16.29 6.78 -8.99
CA ARG A 55 16.60 5.37 -9.26
C ARG A 55 15.62 4.51 -8.50
N ILE A 56 14.78 3.77 -9.22
CA ILE A 56 13.73 2.96 -8.62
C ILE A 56 13.96 1.51 -9.05
N VAL A 57 14.16 0.65 -8.06
CA VAL A 57 14.42 -0.77 -8.25
C VAL A 57 13.26 -1.57 -7.68
N TYR A 58 12.65 -2.38 -8.53
CA TYR A 58 11.61 -3.35 -8.21
C TYR A 58 11.85 -4.57 -9.11
N SER A 59 10.80 -5.18 -9.68
CA SER A 59 10.96 -6.20 -10.74
C SER A 59 11.69 -5.69 -11.99
N LYS A 60 11.90 -4.36 -12.09
CA LYS A 60 12.71 -3.69 -13.09
C LYS A 60 13.57 -2.62 -12.41
N LEU A 61 14.64 -2.22 -13.07
CA LEU A 61 15.40 -1.03 -12.72
C LEU A 61 14.98 0.09 -13.67
N GLU A 62 14.57 1.22 -13.12
CA GLU A 62 14.35 2.45 -13.87
C GLU A 62 15.17 3.60 -13.28
N THR A 63 15.66 4.46 -14.16
CA THR A 63 16.36 5.71 -13.83
C THR A 63 15.67 6.86 -14.55
N ALA A 64 15.50 7.98 -13.87
CA ALA A 64 14.81 9.15 -14.41
C ALA A 64 15.49 10.45 -13.93
N SER A 65 15.42 11.49 -14.76
CA SER A 65 15.92 12.82 -14.44
C SER A 65 14.83 13.72 -13.87
N SER A 66 13.57 13.47 -14.24
CA SER A 66 12.38 14.16 -13.71
C SER A 66 11.36 13.18 -13.13
N LEU A 67 10.45 13.69 -12.30
CA LEU A 67 9.37 12.86 -11.72
C LEU A 67 8.43 12.31 -12.81
N ASP A 68 8.20 13.07 -13.89
CA ASP A 68 7.29 12.67 -14.98
C ASP A 68 7.82 11.50 -15.81
N GLU A 69 9.13 11.29 -15.85
CA GLU A 69 9.78 10.18 -16.55
C GLU A 69 9.66 8.83 -15.84
N ILE A 70 9.33 8.83 -14.54
CA ILE A 70 9.16 7.60 -13.75
C ILE A 70 7.99 6.79 -14.32
N GLN A 71 8.24 5.53 -14.68
CA GLN A 71 7.25 4.63 -15.26
C GLN A 71 6.39 3.97 -14.19
N HIS A 72 6.93 3.64 -13.02
CA HIS A 72 6.14 3.03 -11.96
C HIS A 72 5.10 4.02 -11.41
N PRO A 73 3.79 3.78 -11.58
CA PRO A 73 2.75 4.77 -11.33
C PRO A 73 2.71 5.22 -9.86
N ALA A 74 2.68 4.27 -8.92
CA ALA A 74 2.68 4.60 -7.50
C ALA A 74 3.95 5.36 -7.06
N ALA A 75 5.14 4.96 -7.53
CA ALA A 75 6.37 5.67 -7.19
C ALA A 75 6.35 7.12 -7.71
N ARG A 76 5.93 7.32 -8.96
CA ARG A 76 5.78 8.65 -9.57
C ARG A 76 4.81 9.52 -8.79
N GLU A 77 3.58 9.05 -8.59
CA GLU A 77 2.53 9.88 -8.00
C GLU A 77 2.75 10.11 -6.50
N VAL A 78 3.30 9.14 -5.77
CA VAL A 78 3.70 9.37 -4.37
C VAL A 78 4.81 10.42 -4.25
N LEU A 79 5.85 10.35 -5.09
CA LEU A 79 6.93 11.35 -5.07
C LEU A 79 6.42 12.74 -5.48
N LYS A 80 5.52 12.83 -6.46
CA LYS A 80 4.85 14.09 -6.84
C LYS A 80 4.00 14.64 -5.70
N TYR A 81 3.17 13.80 -5.06
CA TYR A 81 2.34 14.17 -3.91
C TYR A 81 3.18 14.66 -2.73
N PHE A 82 4.38 14.08 -2.53
CA PHE A 82 5.32 14.49 -1.47
C PHE A 82 6.22 15.66 -1.85
N LYS A 83 6.24 16.10 -3.12
CA LYS A 83 7.21 17.07 -3.64
C LYS A 83 7.33 18.31 -2.76
N ASP A 84 6.20 18.91 -2.35
CA ASP A 84 6.21 20.10 -1.50
C ASP A 84 6.71 19.86 -0.08
N THR A 85 6.47 18.67 0.47
CA THR A 85 7.00 18.27 1.78
C THR A 85 8.50 17.99 1.73
N LEU A 86 9.01 17.55 0.57
CA LEU A 86 10.42 17.28 0.33
C LEU A 86 11.25 18.56 0.12
N ARG A 87 10.62 19.73 -0.08
CA ARG A 87 11.29 21.04 -0.31
C ARG A 87 12.16 21.55 0.84
N TYR A 88 12.07 20.95 2.02
CA TYR A 88 12.97 21.27 3.13
C TYR A 88 14.41 20.74 2.92
N PHE A 89 14.62 19.94 1.88
CA PHE A 89 15.93 19.58 1.39
C PHE A 89 16.04 20.15 -0.02
N ASP A 90 17.13 20.89 -0.26
CA ASP A 90 17.46 21.62 -1.48
C ASP A 90 16.80 20.99 -2.71
N GLY A 91 16.04 21.78 -3.49
CA GLY A 91 15.11 21.33 -4.55
C GLY A 91 15.70 20.45 -5.67
N ASP A 92 16.97 20.07 -5.52
CA ASP A 92 17.73 19.12 -6.33
C ASP A 92 17.95 17.74 -5.74
N ALA A 93 17.42 17.43 -4.55
CA ALA A 93 17.60 16.09 -3.98
C ALA A 93 16.95 15.00 -4.85
N GLY A 94 17.78 14.08 -5.32
CA GLY A 94 17.35 12.84 -5.96
C GLY A 94 16.96 11.77 -4.95
N PHE A 95 16.31 10.70 -5.41
CA PHE A 95 15.92 9.56 -4.57
C PHE A 95 16.33 8.24 -5.18
N GLU A 96 16.85 7.36 -4.32
CA GLU A 96 17.04 5.97 -4.64
C GLU A 96 16.08 5.14 -3.79
N ILE A 97 15.19 4.39 -4.46
CA ILE A 97 14.12 3.59 -3.88
C ILE A 97 14.32 2.14 -4.32
N HIS A 98 14.37 1.21 -3.38
CA HIS A 98 14.34 -0.23 -3.67
C HIS A 98 13.13 -0.86 -3.01
N HIS A 99 12.48 -1.74 -3.74
CA HIS A 99 11.36 -2.55 -3.29
C HIS A 99 11.69 -4.04 -3.39
N ASP A 100 11.58 -4.70 -2.25
CA ASP A 100 11.75 -6.15 -2.10
C ASP A 100 10.47 -6.69 -1.45
N GLY A 101 9.89 -7.77 -1.98
CA GLY A 101 8.64 -8.34 -1.48
C GLY A 101 8.73 -9.83 -1.27
N ASP A 102 8.17 -10.33 -0.17
CA ASP A 102 8.10 -11.76 0.16
C ASP A 102 7.15 -12.54 -0.78
N ILE A 103 6.25 -11.82 -1.47
CA ILE A 103 5.23 -12.38 -2.34
C ILE A 103 5.30 -11.69 -3.71
N PRO A 104 5.22 -12.42 -4.83
CA PRO A 104 5.19 -11.81 -6.16
C PRO A 104 4.01 -10.87 -6.33
N ALA A 105 4.16 -9.92 -7.26
CA ALA A 105 3.08 -9.04 -7.67
C ALA A 105 1.86 -9.84 -8.14
N ARG A 106 0.66 -9.26 -7.99
CA ARG A 106 -0.61 -9.85 -8.45
C ARG A 106 -0.92 -11.23 -7.86
N SER A 107 -0.50 -11.45 -6.62
CA SER A 107 -0.83 -12.63 -5.81
C SER A 107 -2.22 -12.58 -5.16
N GLY A 108 -2.96 -11.48 -5.34
CA GLY A 108 -4.23 -11.22 -4.66
C GLY A 108 -4.07 -10.80 -3.19
N MET A 109 -2.85 -10.53 -2.72
CA MET A 109 -2.51 -10.28 -1.31
C MET A 109 -2.31 -8.78 -0.95
N GLY A 110 -2.75 -7.88 -1.83
CA GLY A 110 -2.64 -6.43 -1.63
C GLY A 110 -1.24 -5.86 -1.84
N SER A 111 -0.42 -6.45 -2.71
CA SER A 111 0.98 -6.04 -2.91
C SER A 111 1.14 -4.61 -3.43
N SER A 112 0.27 -4.14 -4.33
CA SER A 112 0.33 -2.77 -4.87
C SER A 112 0.08 -1.73 -3.76
N SER A 113 -1.02 -1.89 -3.03
CA SER A 113 -1.37 -1.03 -1.91
C SER A 113 -0.38 -1.10 -0.75
N ALA A 114 0.25 -2.26 -0.51
CA ALA A 114 1.34 -2.38 0.45
C ALA A 114 2.58 -1.56 0.02
N PHE A 115 2.91 -1.55 -1.28
CA PHE A 115 3.97 -0.70 -1.83
C PHE A 115 3.64 0.79 -1.65
N THR A 116 2.47 1.25 -2.10
CA THR A 116 2.06 2.67 -1.98
C THR A 116 2.08 3.13 -0.53
N THR A 117 1.48 2.35 0.37
CA THR A 117 1.44 2.63 1.81
C THR A 117 2.85 2.62 2.43
N GLY A 118 3.69 1.66 2.03
CA GLY A 118 5.07 1.57 2.49
C GLY A 118 5.92 2.75 2.03
N LEU A 119 5.78 3.18 0.78
CA LEU A 119 6.54 4.29 0.21
C LEU A 119 6.18 5.60 0.91
N LEU A 120 4.88 5.86 1.11
CA LEU A 120 4.40 7.00 1.89
C LEU A 120 5.01 7.04 3.29
N LYS A 121 4.95 5.90 4.00
CA LYS A 121 5.51 5.78 5.35
C LYS A 121 7.02 6.01 5.36
N THR A 122 7.73 5.48 4.37
CA THR A 122 9.18 5.67 4.21
C THR A 122 9.51 7.14 3.99
N LEU A 123 8.77 7.85 3.12
CA LEU A 123 9.01 9.27 2.84
C LEU A 123 8.71 10.16 4.05
N TYR A 124 7.61 9.90 4.78
CA TYR A 124 7.35 10.58 6.05
C TYR A 124 8.52 10.43 7.04
N ALA A 125 9.01 9.21 7.23
CA ALA A 125 10.15 8.95 8.09
C ALA A 125 11.45 9.58 7.56
N LEU A 126 11.65 9.64 6.24
CA LEU A 126 12.83 10.25 5.61
C LEU A 126 12.89 11.77 5.87
N VAL A 127 11.75 12.44 5.97
CA VAL A 127 11.67 13.86 6.35
C VAL A 127 11.47 14.09 7.86
N GLY A 128 11.63 13.04 8.68
CA GLY A 128 11.52 13.14 10.14
C GLY A 128 10.09 13.41 10.66
N LYS A 129 9.06 13.10 9.87
CA LYS A 129 7.65 13.30 10.24
C LYS A 129 7.01 11.98 10.66
N VAL A 130 6.26 12.01 11.76
CA VAL A 130 5.41 10.88 12.18
C VAL A 130 4.04 11.02 11.50
N VAL A 131 3.55 9.91 10.93
CA VAL A 131 2.23 9.84 10.30
C VAL A 131 1.33 8.88 11.08
N SER A 132 0.08 9.28 11.31
CA SER A 132 -0.90 8.38 11.93
C SER A 132 -1.30 7.28 10.93
N LYS A 133 -1.64 6.10 11.43
CA LYS A 133 -2.09 5.00 10.58
C LYS A 133 -3.31 5.39 9.72
N GLU A 134 -4.21 6.18 10.29
CA GLU A 134 -5.39 6.68 9.59
C GLU A 134 -5.03 7.60 8.43
N LYS A 135 -4.16 8.58 8.68
CA LYS A 135 -3.69 9.47 7.63
C LYS A 135 -2.97 8.68 6.54
N LEU A 136 -2.14 7.72 6.93
CA LEU A 136 -1.37 6.91 6.01
C LEU A 136 -2.25 6.11 5.03
N PHE A 137 -3.26 5.38 5.53
CA PHE A 137 -4.14 4.63 4.61
C PHE A 137 -5.04 5.56 3.79
N LYS A 138 -5.50 6.69 4.33
CA LYS A 138 -6.32 7.65 3.58
C LYS A 138 -5.55 8.27 2.42
N GLU A 139 -4.28 8.62 2.63
CA GLU A 139 -3.42 9.12 1.56
C GLU A 139 -3.11 8.05 0.52
N ALA A 140 -2.85 6.80 0.94
CA ALA A 140 -2.65 5.69 0.00
C ALA A 140 -3.90 5.44 -0.87
N ILE A 141 -5.09 5.41 -0.26
CA ILE A 141 -6.38 5.30 -0.99
C ILE A 141 -6.54 6.47 -1.96
N HIS A 142 -6.26 7.70 -1.49
CA HIS A 142 -6.39 8.88 -2.34
C HIS A 142 -5.48 8.81 -3.57
N ILE A 143 -4.22 8.42 -3.39
CA ILE A 143 -3.25 8.28 -4.48
C ILE A 143 -3.72 7.22 -5.47
N GLU A 144 -4.11 6.04 -5.02
CA GLU A 144 -4.50 4.94 -5.92
C GLU A 144 -5.81 5.23 -6.66
N GLN A 145 -6.86 5.68 -5.95
CA GLN A 145 -8.20 5.86 -6.52
C GLN A 145 -8.38 7.20 -7.26
N ASN A 146 -7.79 8.31 -6.77
CA ASN A 146 -8.07 9.63 -7.33
C ASN A 146 -6.94 10.15 -8.24
N ILE A 147 -5.68 9.87 -7.90
CA ILE A 147 -4.53 10.36 -8.67
C ILE A 147 -4.18 9.39 -9.79
N ILE A 148 -3.90 8.12 -9.45
CA ILE A 148 -3.57 7.06 -10.43
C ILE A 148 -4.84 6.59 -11.16
N LYS A 149 -6.02 6.70 -10.52
CA LYS A 149 -7.33 6.26 -11.03
C LYS A 149 -7.40 4.76 -11.27
N GLU A 150 -6.76 3.97 -10.41
CA GLU A 150 -6.95 2.52 -10.42
C GLU A 150 -8.33 2.16 -9.89
N ASN A 151 -8.98 1.18 -10.53
CA ASN A 151 -10.22 0.60 -10.02
C ASN A 151 -9.89 -0.41 -8.91
N VAL A 152 -9.69 0.11 -7.69
CA VAL A 152 -9.33 -0.65 -6.50
C VAL A 152 -10.23 -0.31 -5.32
N GLY A 153 -10.48 -1.31 -4.47
CA GLY A 153 -11.14 -1.11 -3.19
C GLY A 153 -10.25 -0.40 -2.16
N SER A 154 -10.80 -0.23 -0.96
CA SER A 154 -10.18 0.51 0.13
C SER A 154 -9.63 -0.38 1.27
N GLN A 155 -9.76 -1.71 1.19
CA GLN A 155 -9.35 -2.60 2.28
C GLN A 155 -7.83 -2.81 2.39
N ASP A 156 -7.12 -2.82 1.26
CA ASP A 156 -5.72 -3.24 1.18
C ASP A 156 -4.79 -2.23 1.87
N GLN A 157 -5.01 -0.95 1.58
CA GLN A 157 -4.30 0.20 2.15
C GLN A 157 -4.52 0.27 3.67
N VAL A 158 -5.75 -0.02 4.11
CA VAL A 158 -6.10 -0.01 5.54
C VAL A 158 -5.32 -1.08 6.29
N TRP A 159 -5.30 -2.34 5.80
CA TRP A 159 -4.49 -3.37 6.46
C TRP A 159 -2.99 -3.14 6.36
N ALA A 160 -2.51 -2.62 5.23
CA ALA A 160 -1.11 -2.25 5.06
C ALA A 160 -0.65 -1.23 6.12
N ALA A 161 -1.49 -0.23 6.44
CA ALA A 161 -1.17 0.76 7.47
C ALA A 161 -1.43 0.25 8.91
N GLN A 162 -2.52 -0.50 9.12
CA GLN A 162 -2.99 -0.88 10.44
C GLN A 162 -2.28 -2.11 11.01
N GLY A 163 -2.10 -3.15 10.20
CA GLY A 163 -1.71 -4.47 10.65
C GLY A 163 -2.81 -5.19 11.46
N GLY A 164 -2.51 -6.43 11.88
CA GLY A 164 -3.39 -7.22 12.76
C GLY A 164 -4.66 -7.76 12.09
N LEU A 165 -5.49 -8.41 12.90
CA LEU A 165 -6.81 -8.94 12.54
C LEU A 165 -7.88 -7.90 12.88
N ASN A 166 -8.64 -7.46 11.87
CA ASN A 166 -9.62 -6.39 12.04
C ASN A 166 -10.91 -6.69 11.26
N VAL A 167 -12.00 -6.15 11.78
CA VAL A 167 -13.18 -5.80 10.98
C VAL A 167 -13.00 -4.35 10.54
N ILE A 168 -13.13 -4.08 9.25
CA ILE A 168 -13.11 -2.71 8.71
C ILE A 168 -14.52 -2.40 8.20
N GLU A 169 -15.08 -1.29 8.64
CA GLU A 169 -16.39 -0.80 8.21
C GLU A 169 -16.20 0.44 7.34
N PHE A 170 -16.80 0.42 6.15
CA PHE A 170 -16.83 1.53 5.21
C PHE A 170 -18.21 2.16 5.27
N MET A 171 -18.28 3.40 5.75
CA MET A 171 -19.53 4.12 5.94
C MET A 171 -19.91 4.86 4.65
N GLN A 172 -21.22 5.06 4.44
CA GLN A 172 -21.76 5.79 3.29
C GLN A 172 -21.28 7.24 3.18
N ASN A 173 -20.76 7.83 4.25
CA ASN A 173 -20.16 9.16 4.24
C ASN A 173 -18.64 9.15 3.96
N GLY A 174 -18.07 7.99 3.61
CA GLY A 174 -16.63 7.81 3.37
C GLY A 174 -15.79 7.60 4.63
N THR A 175 -16.39 7.57 5.82
CA THR A 175 -15.66 7.25 7.05
C THR A 175 -15.25 5.77 7.04
N ILE A 176 -13.99 5.49 7.36
CA ILE A 176 -13.46 4.13 7.48
C ILE A 176 -13.18 3.87 8.96
N ILE A 177 -13.86 2.88 9.54
CA ILE A 177 -13.74 2.52 10.95
C ILE A 177 -13.02 1.17 11.05
N VAL A 178 -11.89 1.14 11.75
CA VAL A 178 -11.10 -0.07 11.95
C VAL A 178 -11.35 -0.60 13.36
N LYS A 179 -11.92 -1.80 13.47
CA LYS A 179 -12.22 -2.48 14.73
C LYS A 179 -11.29 -3.69 14.91
N PRO A 180 -10.25 -3.60 15.75
CA PRO A 180 -9.37 -4.72 16.00
C PRO A 180 -10.12 -5.86 16.70
N ILE A 181 -9.89 -7.09 16.25
CA ILE A 181 -10.41 -8.27 16.93
C ILE A 181 -9.36 -8.71 17.94
N ILE A 182 -9.67 -8.50 19.22
CA ILE A 182 -8.79 -8.85 20.33
C ILE A 182 -9.13 -10.26 20.80
N MET A 183 -8.14 -11.15 20.77
CA MET A 183 -8.26 -12.53 21.24
C MET A 183 -7.12 -12.88 22.20
N LYS A 184 -7.36 -13.85 23.08
CA LYS A 184 -6.29 -14.46 23.87
C LYS A 184 -5.30 -15.15 22.92
N GLU A 185 -4.01 -15.14 23.26
CA GLU A 185 -2.95 -15.74 22.45
C GLU A 185 -3.23 -17.22 22.11
N SER A 186 -3.78 -17.98 23.06
CA SER A 186 -4.17 -19.38 22.83
C SER A 186 -5.26 -19.54 21.77
N CYS A 187 -6.24 -18.63 21.74
CA CYS A 187 -7.28 -18.61 20.71
C CYS A 187 -6.70 -18.23 19.34
N LEU A 188 -5.80 -17.24 19.28
CA LEU A 188 -5.13 -16.84 18.04
C LEU A 188 -4.32 -18.01 17.44
N LYS A 189 -3.50 -18.68 18.26
CA LYS A 189 -2.73 -19.87 17.83
C LYS A 189 -3.63 -21.00 17.34
N ALA A 190 -4.77 -21.22 18.00
CA ALA A 190 -5.73 -22.23 17.59
C ALA A 190 -6.39 -21.87 16.26
N PHE A 191 -6.70 -20.58 16.04
CA PHE A 191 -7.25 -20.05 14.80
C PHE A 191 -6.25 -20.20 13.64
N GLU A 192 -5.01 -19.76 13.82
CA GLU A 192 -3.95 -19.85 12.79
C GLU A 192 -3.72 -21.29 12.31
N LYS A 193 -3.75 -22.28 13.22
CA LYS A 193 -3.62 -23.71 12.90
C LYS A 193 -4.72 -24.27 12.00
N LYS A 194 -5.80 -23.52 11.76
CA LYS A 194 -6.90 -23.94 10.87
C LYS A 194 -6.71 -23.48 9.43
N PHE A 195 -5.70 -22.66 9.15
CA PHE A 195 -5.45 -22.13 7.81
C PHE A 195 -4.22 -22.75 7.17
N MET A 196 -4.29 -22.93 5.86
CA MET A 196 -3.16 -23.23 4.99
C MET A 196 -3.20 -22.27 3.81
N LEU A 197 -2.04 -21.77 3.41
CA LEU A 197 -1.91 -20.87 2.26
C LEU A 197 -1.24 -21.62 1.11
N PHE A 198 -1.84 -21.56 -0.08
CA PHE A 198 -1.33 -22.21 -1.28
C PHE A 198 -1.12 -21.16 -2.36
N PHE A 199 0.12 -21.04 -2.85
CA PHE A 199 0.42 -20.21 -4.01
C PHE A 199 0.17 -21.02 -5.29
N THR A 200 -0.82 -20.61 -6.08
CA THR A 200 -1.26 -21.36 -7.26
C THR A 200 -0.41 -21.09 -8.50
N GLY A 201 0.45 -20.05 -8.49
CA GLY A 201 1.19 -19.60 -9.67
C GLY A 201 0.32 -18.90 -10.74
N ILE A 202 -1.01 -18.87 -10.56
CA ILE A 202 -1.93 -18.24 -11.50
C ILE A 202 -2.03 -16.75 -11.16
N SER A 203 -1.49 -15.90 -12.01
CA SER A 203 -1.67 -14.44 -11.91
C SER A 203 -2.88 -14.02 -12.74
N ARG A 204 -3.86 -13.38 -12.11
CA ARG A 204 -5.00 -12.75 -12.80
C ARG A 204 -4.93 -11.23 -12.61
N TYR A 205 -5.23 -10.45 -13.64
CA TYR A 205 -5.36 -9.01 -13.52
C TYR A 205 -6.64 -8.69 -12.73
N SER A 206 -6.48 -8.28 -11.48
CA SER A 206 -7.60 -7.93 -10.60
C SER A 206 -8.42 -6.76 -11.13
N THR A 207 -7.80 -5.86 -11.89
CA THR A 207 -8.45 -4.70 -12.54
C THR A 207 -9.45 -5.11 -13.61
N GLU A 208 -9.21 -6.18 -14.38
CA GLU A 208 -10.15 -6.65 -15.40
C GLU A 208 -11.42 -7.21 -14.74
N ILE A 209 -11.27 -8.04 -13.70
CA ILE A 209 -12.41 -8.61 -12.95
C ILE A 209 -13.16 -7.54 -12.14
N ALA A 210 -12.47 -6.51 -11.65
CA ALA A 210 -13.10 -5.41 -10.92
C ALA A 210 -13.85 -4.45 -11.84
N GLY A 211 -13.35 -4.22 -13.06
CA GLY A 211 -14.04 -3.45 -14.09
C GLY A 211 -15.37 -4.10 -14.51
N ASP A 212 -15.42 -5.42 -14.58
CA ASP A 212 -16.64 -6.17 -14.94
C ASP A 212 -17.71 -6.22 -13.83
N LYS A 213 -17.40 -5.73 -12.62
CA LYS A 213 -18.27 -5.81 -11.43
C LYS A 213 -18.86 -4.47 -10.99
N ILE A 214 -18.59 -3.40 -11.72
CA ILE A 214 -19.16 -2.06 -11.53
C ILE A 214 -20.18 -1.78 -12.63
#